data_AF-A0A120HSJ7-F1
#
_entry.id   AF-A0A120HSJ7-F1
#
_cell.length_a   1.000
_cell.length_b   1.000
_cell.length_c   1.000
_cell.angle_alpha   90.00
_cell.angle_beta   90.00
_cell.angle_gamma   90.00
#
_symmetry.space_group_name_H-M   'P 1'
#
loop_
_entity.id
_entity.type
_entity.pdbx_description
1 polymer ?
#
loop_
_entity_poly.entity_id
_entity_poly.type
_entity_poly.pdbx_seq_one_letter_code
_entity_poly.pdbx_strand_id
1 'polypeptide(L)' 'MFRNEFLQVVWEKGWVDVQELARLLNTTEDLIEAEAGVCAAHGWIRMLDSLIVATPASFFYFHDAIYFDTPHG' A
#
# COMPACT_ATOMS: atom_id res chain seq x y z
N MET A 1 5.46 -4.89 9.52
CA MET A 1 6.10 -5.45 8.30
C MET A 1 5.12 -5.57 7.15
N PHE A 2 3.93 -6.15 7.36
CA PHE A 2 2.87 -6.33 6.36
C PHE A 2 2.50 -5.10 5.49
N ARG A 3 2.34 -3.92 6.10
CA ARG A 3 1.93 -2.69 5.38
C ARG A 3 2.93 -2.25 4.30
N ASN A 4 4.23 -2.43 4.53
CA ASN A 4 5.25 -2.04 3.56
C ASN A 4 5.21 -2.94 2.32
N GLU A 5 5.09 -4.25 2.52
CA GLU A 5 4.95 -5.21 1.42
C GLU A 5 3.64 -4.99 0.64
N PHE A 6 2.54 -4.73 1.36
CA PHE A 6 1.27 -4.33 0.75
C PHE A 6 1.42 -3.10 -0.16
N LEU A 7 1.96 -2.00 0.36
CA LEU A 7 2.13 -0.77 -0.41
C LEU A 7 3.12 -0.97 -1.56
N GLN A 8 4.16 -1.78 -1.36
CA GLN A 8 5.15 -2.05 -2.40
C GLN A 8 4.53 -2.82 -3.57
N VAL A 9 3.79 -3.89 -3.31
CA VAL A 9 3.13 -4.68 -4.38
C VAL A 9 2.11 -3.84 -5.13
N VAL A 10 1.30 -3.06 -4.42
CA VAL A 10 0.32 -2.13 -5.02
C VAL A 10 1.03 -1.08 -5.87
N TRP A 11 2.19 -0.57 -5.43
CA TRP A 11 2.98 0.40 -6.17
C TRP A 11 3.62 -0.17 -7.43
N GLU A 12 4.27 -1.33 -7.32
CA GLU A 12 4.94 -2.00 -8.44
C GLU A 12 3.96 -2.38 -9.56
N LYS A 13 2.74 -2.79 -9.20
CA LYS A 13 1.68 -3.12 -10.16
C LYS A 13 0.86 -1.90 -10.60
N GLY A 14 0.90 -0.81 -9.84
CA GLY A 14 0.05 0.38 -9.98
C GLY A 14 -1.40 0.16 -9.51
N TRP A 15 -1.96 -1.02 -9.76
CA TRP A 15 -3.27 -1.45 -9.28
C TRP A 15 -3.29 -2.97 -9.10
N VAL A 16 -4.05 -3.45 -8.12
CA VAL A 16 -4.16 -4.88 -7.79
C VAL A 16 -5.52 -5.17 -7.18
N ASP A 17 -6.09 -6.33 -7.48
CA ASP A 17 -7.34 -6.78 -6.85
C ASP A 17 -7.08 -7.29 -5.42
N VAL A 18 -8.03 -7.07 -4.51
CA VAL A 18 -7.97 -7.50 -3.11
C VAL A 18 -7.67 -9.01 -3.00
N GLN A 19 -8.31 -9.84 -3.83
CA GLN A 19 -8.13 -11.28 -3.79
C GLN A 19 -6.75 -11.70 -4.32
N GLU A 20 -6.24 -11.03 -5.36
CA GLU A 20 -4.88 -11.25 -5.86
C GLU A 20 -3.86 -10.87 -4.78
N LEU A 21 -4.06 -9.73 -4.13
CA LEU A 21 -3.16 -9.23 -3.09
C LEU A 21 -3.16 -10.13 -1.85
N ALA A 22 -4.34 -10.63 -1.45
CA ALA A 22 -4.48 -11.60 -0.38
C ALA A 22 -3.66 -12.88 -0.66
N ARG A 23 -3.70 -13.38 -1.89
CA ARG A 23 -2.89 -14.54 -2.32
C ARG A 23 -1.40 -14.25 -2.31
N LEU A 24 -0.99 -13.09 -2.83
CA LEU A 24 0.42 -12.69 -2.91
C LEU A 24 1.05 -12.53 -1.52
N LEU A 25 0.31 -11.95 -0.58
CA LEU A 25 0.77 -11.71 0.78
C LEU A 25 0.44 -12.87 1.73
N ASN A 26 -0.09 -13.99 1.21
CA ASN A 26 -0.50 -15.17 1.96
C ASN A 26 -1.36 -14.81 3.20
N THR A 27 -2.39 -14.02 2.97
CA THR A 27 -3.25 -13.42 3.99
C THR A 27 -4.73 -13.50 3.59
N THR A 28 -5.63 -12.99 4.42
CA THR A 28 -7.08 -12.95 4.15
C THR A 28 -7.50 -11.63 3.49
N GLU A 29 -8.56 -11.69 2.70
CA GLU A 29 -9.19 -10.52 2.06
C GLU A 29 -9.64 -9.50 3.13
N ASP A 30 -10.21 -9.96 4.26
CA ASP A 30 -10.61 -9.08 5.37
C ASP A 30 -9.45 -8.23 5.92
N LEU A 31 -8.25 -8.82 6.05
CA LEU A 31 -7.08 -8.09 6.55
C LEU A 31 -6.60 -7.07 5.53
N ILE A 32 -6.65 -7.44 4.25
CA ILE A 32 -6.32 -6.54 3.14
C ILE A 32 -7.27 -5.35 3.10
N GLU A 33 -8.58 -5.57 3.21
CA GLU A 33 -9.57 -4.50 3.23
C GLU A 33 -9.39 -3.58 4.45
N ALA A 34 -9.10 -4.14 5.63
CA ALA A 34 -8.85 -3.36 6.82
C ALA A 34 -7.63 -2.44 6.66
N GLU A 35 -6.50 -2.97 6.19
CA GLU A 35 -5.30 -2.17 5.96
C GLU A 35 -5.46 -1.20 4.79
N ALA A 36 -6.18 -1.61 3.74
CA ALA A 36 -6.49 -0.74 2.61
C ALA A 36 -7.36 0.43 3.05
N GLY A 37 -8.32 0.22 3.97
CA GLY A 37 -9.11 1.28 4.58
C GLY A 37 -8.25 2.32 5.29
N VAL A 38 -7.27 1.87 6.08
CA VAL A 38 -6.31 2.76 6.75
C VAL A 38 -5.47 3.53 5.71
N CYS A 39 -4.89 2.83 4.74
CA CYS A 39 -4.05 3.45 3.72
C CYS A 39 -4.84 4.43 2.82
N ALA A 40 -6.12 4.15 2.56
CA ALA A 40 -7.03 5.03 1.83
C ALA A 40 -7.40 6.28 2.64
N ALA A 41 -7.59 6.15 3.96
CA ALA A 41 -7.83 7.29 4.85
C ALA A 41 -6.63 8.24 4.90
N HIS A 42 -5.41 7.72 4.79
CA HIS A 42 -4.18 8.51 4.63
C HIS A 42 -3.96 9.03 3.20
N GLY A 43 -4.80 8.62 2.25
CA GLY A 43 -4.72 9.01 0.84
C GLY A 43 -3.57 8.37 0.07
N TRP A 44 -2.92 7.32 0.60
CA TRP A 44 -1.83 6.62 -0.09
C TRP A 44 -2.33 5.72 -1.21
N ILE A 45 -3.52 5.16 -1.05
CA ILE A 45 -4.18 4.35 -2.07
C ILE A 45 -5.62 4.83 -2.27
N ARG A 46 -6.27 4.36 -3.33
CA ARG A 46 -7.73 4.42 -3.49
C ARG A 46 -8.28 3.01 -3.65
N MET A 47 -9.40 2.75 -2.99
CA MET A 47 -10.21 1.56 -3.25
C MET A 47 -11.33 1.90 -4.24
N LEU A 48 -11.52 1.02 -5.22
CA LEU A 48 -12.56 1.05 -6.23
C LEU A 48 -13.19 -0.35 -6.26
N ASP A 49 -14.29 -0.55 -5.55
CA ASP A 49 -14.89 -1.87 -5.32
C ASP A 49 -13.86 -2.85 -4.73
N SER A 50 -13.45 -3.88 -5.46
CA SER A 50 -12.41 -4.85 -5.07
C SER A 50 -11.00 -4.48 -5.54
N LEU A 51 -10.83 -3.31 -6.18
CA LEU A 51 -9.58 -2.87 -6.75
C LEU A 51 -8.86 -1.88 -5.84
N ILE A 52 -7.59 -2.14 -5.56
CA ILE A 52 -6.70 -1.24 -4.85
C ILE A 52 -5.79 -0.56 -5.88
N VAL A 53 -5.82 0.77 -5.93
CA VAL A 53 -5.02 1.58 -6.84
C VAL A 53 -4.05 2.44 -6.05
N ALA A 54 -2.78 2.40 -6.43
CA ALA A 54 -1.76 3.25 -5.84
C ALA A 54 -2.01 4.72 -6.24
N THR A 55 -1.83 5.65 -5.30
CA THR A 55 -1.89 7.08 -5.62
C THR A 55 -0.47 7.65 -5.65
N PRO A 56 -0.24 8.80 -6.30
CA PRO A 56 1.07 9.46 -6.23
C PRO A 56 1.53 9.77 -4.80
N ALA A 57 0.62 9.82 -3.82
CA ALA A 57 0.96 10.02 -2.42
C ALA A 57 1.64 8.81 -1.76
N SER A 58 1.41 7.57 -2.23
CA SER A 58 2.17 6.42 -1.72
C SER A 58 3.66 6.51 -2.06
N PHE A 59 4.03 7.20 -3.14
CA PHE A 59 5.43 7.49 -3.48
C PHE A 59 6.09 8.35 -2.41
N PHE A 60 5.41 9.38 -1.92
CA PHE A 60 5.94 10.23 -0.85
C PHE A 60 6.13 9.45 0.45
N TYR A 61 5.30 8.45 0.75
CA TYR A 61 5.50 7.60 1.92
C TYR A 61 6.80 6.77 1.81
N PHE A 62 7.09 6.20 0.64
CA PHE A 62 8.36 5.50 0.39
C PHE A 62 9.56 6.44 0.30
N HIS A 63 9.39 7.64 -0.25
CA HIS A 63 10.44 8.63 -0.38
C HIS A 63 10.81 9.25 0.97
N ASP A 64 9.83 9.60 1.81
CA ASP A 64 10.06 10.15 3.15
C ASP A 64 10.66 9.08 4.08
N ALA A 65 10.21 7.82 3.99
CA ALA A 65 10.80 6.72 4.76
C ALA A 65 12.26 6.40 4.39
N ILE A 66 12.71 6.74 3.17
CA ILE A 66 14.11 6.60 2.75
C ILE A 66 14.92 7.87 3.03
N TYR A 67 14.30 9.06 3.01
CA TYR A 67 14.99 10.33 3.29
C TYR A 67 15.11 10.69 4.77
N PHE A 68 14.26 10.14 5.65
CA PHE A 68 14.35 10.39 7.10
C PHE A 68 15.48 9.62 7.80
N ASP A 69 16.14 8.67 7.12
CA ASP A 69 17.30 7.91 7.65
C ASP A 69 18.66 8.50 7.20
N THR A 70 18.67 9.54 6.37
CA THR A 70 19.89 10.31 6.08
C THR A 70 20.05 11.44 7.08
N PRO A 71 21.03 11.39 8.01
CA PRO A 71 21.33 12.53 8.86
C PRO A 71 21.95 13.62 7.96
N HIS A 72 21.16 14.63 7.62
CA HIS A 72 21.72 15.92 7.25
C HIS A 72 22.19 16.61 8.53
N GLY A 73 23.39 16.23 8.98
CA GLY A 73 24.12 16.83 10.09
C GLY A 73 25.62 16.78 9.81
#